data_AF-A0A355H0R9-F1
#
_entry.id   AF-A0A355H0R9-F1
#
_cell.length_a   1.000
_cell.length_b   1.000
_cell.length_c   1.000
_cell.angle_alpha   90.00
_cell.angle_beta   90.00
_cell.angle_gamma   90.00
#
_symmetry.space_group_name_H-M   'P 1'
#
loop_
_entity.id
_entity.type
_entity.pdbx_description
1 polymer ?
#
loop_
_entity_poly.entity_id
_entity_poly.type
_entity_poly.pdbx_seq_one_letter_code
_entity_poly.pdbx_strand_id
1 'polypeptide(L)' 'MLMELSEKTMNDVFRNRARKYGDRLAIEKKMNGVWQSATWSEYYERACAVGLGLYSLGVQKGNMVSILSDNRLEWLYT' A
#
# COMPACT_ATOMS: atom_id res chain seq x y z
N MET A 1 19.07 15.08 12.91
CA MET A 1 18.48 14.29 14.02
C MET A 1 17.55 13.26 13.39
N LEU A 2 18.01 12.01 13.24
CA LEU A 2 17.14 10.93 12.78
C LEU A 2 16.13 10.68 13.92
N MET A 3 14.89 11.14 13.74
CA MET A 3 13.80 10.76 14.64
C MET A 3 13.74 9.23 14.67
N GLU A 4 13.80 8.68 15.89
CA GLU A 4 13.56 7.27 16.13
C GLU A 4 12.17 6.93 15.57
N LEU A 5 12.14 6.16 14.48
CA LEU A 5 10.93 5.78 13.78
C LEU A 5 10.18 4.77 14.65
N SER A 6 9.34 5.27 15.56
CA SER A 6 8.48 4.42 16.38
C SER A 6 7.44 3.73 15.49
N GLU A 7 7.60 2.42 15.31
CA GLU A 7 6.71 1.56 14.53
C GLU A 7 5.65 0.95 15.47
N LYS A 8 4.51 1.62 15.64
CA LYS A 8 3.43 1.18 16.54
C LYS A 8 2.31 0.43 15.82
N THR A 9 2.15 0.69 14.52
CA THR A 9 1.13 0.09 13.67
C THR A 9 1.76 -0.47 12.39
N MET A 10 1.05 -1.38 11.71
CA MET A 10 1.48 -1.85 10.38
C MET A 10 1.63 -0.70 9.38
N ASN A 11 0.78 0.34 9.49
CA ASN A 11 0.86 1.52 8.64
C ASN A 11 2.13 2.34 8.92
N ASP A 12 2.62 2.38 10.17
CA ASP A 12 3.90 3.01 10.49
C ASP A 12 5.06 2.25 9.85
N VAL A 13 5.06 0.92 9.97
CA VAL A 13 6.07 0.05 9.32
C VAL A 13 6.05 0.31 7.82
N PHE A 14 4.88 0.24 7.18
CA PHE A 14 4.75 0.43 5.74
C PHE A 14 5.27 1.79 5.28
N ARG A 15 4.82 2.88 5.92
CA ARG A 15 5.29 4.25 5.64
C ARG A 15 6.80 4.39 5.80
N ASN A 16 7.38 3.78 6.83
CA ASN A 16 8.81 3.87 7.09
C ASN A 16 9.63 3.08 6.08
N ARG A 17 9.15 1.90 5.65
CA ARG A 17 9.76 1.13 4.57
C ARG A 17 9.65 1.87 3.24
N ALA A 18 8.49 2.49 2.96
CA ALA A 18 8.28 3.32 1.79
C ALA A 18 9.30 4.47 1.71
N ARG A 19 9.46 5.22 2.79
CA ARG A 19 10.46 6.30 2.90
C ARG A 19 11.91 5.82 2.78
N LYS A 20 12.21 4.65 3.35
CA LYS A 20 13.57 4.09 3.35
C LYS A 20 14.00 3.59 1.98
N TYR A 21 13.08 2.99 1.23
CA TYR A 21 13.40 2.29 -0.01
C TYR A 21 12.99 3.06 -1.27
N GLY A 22 12.04 3.99 -1.18
CA GLY A 22 11.67 4.91 -2.26
C GLY A 22 11.44 4.19 -3.59
N ASP A 23 12.25 4.52 -4.59
CA ASP A 23 12.07 4.02 -5.96
C ASP A 23 12.60 2.60 -6.18
N ARG A 24 13.05 1.90 -5.13
CA ARG A 24 13.40 0.47 -5.22
C ARG A 24 12.14 -0.35 -5.48
N LEU A 25 12.29 -1.44 -6.25
CA LEU A 25 11.24 -2.43 -6.47
C LEU A 25 10.73 -2.97 -5.11
N ALA A 26 9.43 -2.87 -4.87
CA ALA A 26 8.78 -3.41 -3.68
C ALA A 26 8.13 -4.77 -3.97
N ILE A 27 7.39 -4.82 -5.08
CA ILE A 27 6.58 -5.98 -5.42
C ILE A 27 6.41 -6.10 -6.93
N GLU A 28 6.29 -7.34 -7.39
CA GLU A 28 6.00 -7.69 -8.77
C GLU A 28 5.00 -8.83 -8.84
N LYS A 29 4.19 -8.82 -9.89
CA LYS A 29 3.25 -9.89 -10.19
C LYS A 29 3.14 -10.07 -11.69
N LYS A 30 3.28 -11.31 -12.15
CA LYS A 30 2.99 -11.68 -13.53
C LYS A 30 1.48 -11.79 -13.73
N MET A 31 0.95 -10.97 -14.64
CA MET A 31 -0.45 -10.92 -15.03
C MET A 31 -0.54 -11.02 -16.55
N ASN A 32 -1.32 -11.97 -17.06
CA ASN A 32 -1.53 -12.18 -18.50
C ASN A 32 -0.21 -12.27 -19.30
N GLY A 33 0.80 -12.94 -18.73
CA GLY A 33 2.11 -13.09 -19.36
C GLY A 33 3.08 -11.91 -19.17
N VAL A 34 2.61 -10.77 -18.67
CA VAL A 34 3.40 -9.54 -18.49
C VAL A 34 3.73 -9.34 -17.01
N TRP A 35 4.97 -8.97 -16.69
CA TRP A 35 5.35 -8.57 -15.35
C TRP A 35 4.88 -7.15 -15.08
N GLN A 36 4.08 -6.99 -14.03
CA GLN A 36 3.75 -5.70 -13.46
C GLN A 36 4.53 -5.50 -12.18
N SER A 37 5.00 -4.29 -11.94
CA SER A 37 5.82 -3.93 -10.78
C SER A 37 5.30 -2.67 -10.11
N ALA A 38 5.62 -2.52 -8.83
CA ALA A 38 5.52 -1.25 -8.12
C ALA A 38 6.78 -1.01 -7.30
N THR A 39 7.27 0.23 -7.32
CA THR A 39 8.27 0.69 -6.36
C THR A 39 7.66 0.83 -4.96
N TRP A 40 8.49 1.01 -3.94
CA TRP A 40 8.01 1.30 -2.59
C TRP A 40 7.25 2.63 -2.51
N SER A 41 7.67 3.65 -3.26
CA SER A 41 6.95 4.93 -3.41
C SER A 41 5.57 4.71 -4.02
N GLU A 42 5.50 4.04 -5.18
CA GLU A 42 4.24 3.79 -5.89
C GLU A 42 3.27 2.94 -5.07
N TYR A 43 3.77 1.92 -4.38
CA TYR A 43 2.95 1.08 -3.52
C TYR A 43 2.30 1.95 -2.42
N TYR A 44 3.09 2.76 -1.71
CA TYR A 44 2.57 3.61 -0.65
C TYR A 44 1.57 4.66 -1.16
N GLU A 45 1.87 5.32 -2.27
CA GLU A 45 0.99 6.32 -2.89
C GLU A 45 -0.36 5.72 -3.32
N ARG A 46 -0.34 4.57 -3.99
CA ARG A 46 -1.56 3.86 -4.42
C ARG A 46 -2.39 3.42 -3.22
N ALA A 47 -1.77 2.92 -2.16
CA ALA A 47 -2.47 2.54 -0.94
C ALA A 47 -3.11 3.74 -0.22
N CYS A 48 -2.40 4.87 -0.12
CA CYS A 48 -2.96 6.11 0.40
C CYS A 48 -4.15 6.59 -0.44
N ALA A 49 -4.06 6.53 -1.77
CA ALA A 49 -5.14 6.93 -2.67
C ALA A 49 -6.40 6.07 -2.46
N VAL A 50 -6.25 4.75 -2.34
CA VAL A 50 -7.38 3.84 -2.04
C VAL A 50 -7.99 4.15 -0.68
N GLY A 51 -7.17 4.31 0.37
CA GLY A 51 -7.66 4.65 1.71
C GLY A 51 -8.43 5.98 1.75
N LEU A 52 -7.93 7.02 1.08
CA LEU A 52 -8.61 8.31 0.93
C LEU A 52 -9.90 8.19 0.11
N GLY A 53 -9.90 7.35 -0.93
CA GLY A 53 -11.09 7.03 -1.72
C GLY A 53 -12.17 6.38 -0.87
N LEU A 54 -11.84 5.34 -0.10
CA LEU A 54 -12.77 4.68 0.82
C LEU A 54 -13.32 5.65 1.86
N TYR A 55 -12.47 6.50 2.43
CA TYR A 55 -12.90 7.54 3.36
C TYR A 55 -13.89 8.51 2.70
N SER A 56 -13.62 8.94 1.46
CA SER A 56 -14.52 9.81 0.70
C SER A 56 -15.88 9.17 0.37
N LEU A 57 -15.92 7.84 0.25
CA LEU A 57 -17.16 7.06 0.08
C LEU A 57 -17.91 6.79 1.40
N GLY A 58 -17.40 7.32 2.52
CA GLY A 58 -18.05 7.25 3.82
C GLY A 58 -17.59 6.11 4.71
N VAL A 59 -16.57 5.33 4.34
CA VAL A 59 -16.01 4.29 5.21
C VAL A 59 -15.38 4.93 6.45
N GLN A 60 -15.82 4.51 7.64
CA GLN A 60 -15.34 5.00 8.92
C GLN A 60 -14.58 3.93 9.71
N LYS A 61 -13.87 4.37 10.75
CA LYS A 61 -13.22 3.47 11.71
C LYS A 61 -14.22 2.47 12.28
N GLY A 62 -13.89 1.19 12.20
CA GLY A 62 -14.73 0.08 12.67
C GLY A 62 -15.67 -0.49 11.61
N ASN A 63 -15.79 0.15 10.43
CA ASN A 63 -16.45 -0.48 9.30
C ASN A 63 -15.55 -1.55 8.66
N MET A 64 -16.17 -2.54 8.02
CA MET A 64 -15.46 -3.60 7.32
C MET A 64 -15.46 -3.33 5.81
N VAL A 65 -14.33 -3.61 5.17
CA VAL A 65 -14.17 -3.64 3.73
C VAL A 65 -13.76 -5.06 3.34
N SER A 66 -14.30 -5.59 2.26
CA SER A 66 -13.98 -6.93 1.75
C SER A 66 -13.53 -6.84 0.30
N ILE A 67 -12.56 -7.67 -0.06
CA ILE A 67 -12.00 -7.74 -1.41
C ILE A 67 -12.23 -9.16 -1.93
N LEU A 68 -12.84 -9.26 -3.11
CA LEU A 68 -12.93 -10.50 -3.86
C LEU A 68 -12.17 -10.32 -5.16
N SER A 69 -10.97 -10.89 -5.22
CA SER A 69 -10.04 -10.73 -6.34
C SER A 69 -9.16 -11.97 -6.48
N ASP A 70 -8.66 -12.19 -7.69
CA ASP A 70 -7.48 -13.02 -7.91
C ASP A 70 -6.21 -12.32 -7.37
N ASN A 71 -5.11 -13.06 -7.28
CA ASN A 71 -3.84 -12.48 -6.83
C ASN A 71 -3.27 -11.54 -7.90
N ARG A 72 -3.26 -10.25 -7.60
CA ARG A 72 -2.83 -9.14 -8.46
C ARG A 72 -2.19 -8.01 -7.63
N LEU A 73 -1.64 -6.97 -8.25
CA LEU A 73 -1.04 -5.89 -7.46
C LEU A 73 -2.09 -5.03 -6.74
N GLU A 74 -3.26 -4.87 -7.34
CA GLU A 74 -4.26 -3.89 -6.92
C GLU A 74 -4.93 -4.25 -5.58
N TRP A 75 -5.08 -5.54 -5.24
CA TRP A 75 -5.67 -5.92 -3.95
C TRP A 75 -4.76 -5.59 -2.76
N LEU A 76 -3.45 -5.41 -3.01
CA LEU A 76 -2.48 -5.05 -1.97
C LEU A 76 -2.58 -3.58 -1.55
N TYR A 77 -3.27 -2.75 -2.33
CA TYR A 77 -3.41 -1.30 -2.09
C TYR A 77 -4.58 -0.95 -1.16
N THR A 78 -5.38 -1.93 -0.74
CA THR A 78 -6.58 -1.71 0.11
C THR A 78 -6.29 -2.09 1.55
#